data_AF-A0A3A8JNB3-F1
#
_entry.id   AF-A0A3A8JNB3-F1
#
_cell.length_a   1.000
_cell.length_b   1.000
_cell.length_c   1.000
_cell.angle_alpha   90.00
_cell.angle_beta   90.00
_cell.angle_gamma   90.00
#
_symmetry.space_group_name_H-M   'P 1'
#
loop_
_entity.id
_entity.type
_entity.pdbx_description
1 polymer ?
#
loop_
_entity_poly.entity_id
_entity_poly.type
_entity_poly.pdbx_seq_one_letter_code
_entity_poly.pdbx_strand_id
1 'polypeptide(L)'
;PPAEPWDGGAATLPELTDWLTPELYSDCAFVPPTGTPVTDCTDLALFDRASCPAGAFDTLESVGIHYLLTRSASGYVTAGYGLMLPFDGRPGTLNGRPLTRQSVGPGSFAFSSTFAALPPYLPARDFTFVGCTRPESRRVNGCFVQCADGKVRSKGTFTALRPSWGRGESESSGGLVLQAEAAVPLGFPADVYVAKDHAYVVAIGDKSQPGGLAVFDVTDKAHPVLTKRIQLPGDAYWNGVWAKGDALYIASTRSGVIVYDISQPADPQYVRAVPGEALAVHTVFVDGDRLYAMAPEPASQTLLFDVSSPLSPVLLNRVTASGEMGGPHDAFAYGDRLYVNSTSSGFVAFDVSHPEQVTELGAYVFSGQYSHASAVGTFAGRTIAFEGGEGVNAHLRVLDVTDPANMRLIGEYGLRPEFSIHNMILRDTKLYIAHYHEGVRVLDVSVPPKPREVAYFNTFLETQPGRDSGMFEGAIGIRVPDDGYVYVVDTTRGLLILRDDTLRPAPGTP
;
A
#
# COMPACT_ATOMS: atom_id res chain seq x y z
N PRO A 1 21.60 1.02 26.59
CA PRO A 1 21.57 2.44 26.99
C PRO A 1 20.41 3.15 26.31
N PRO A 2 19.64 4.01 27.01
CA PRO A 2 18.71 4.89 26.30
C PRO A 2 19.53 5.73 25.31
N ALA A 3 19.05 5.85 24.08
CA ALA A 3 19.68 6.71 23.09
C ALA A 3 19.70 8.14 23.65
N GLU A 4 20.80 8.88 23.44
CA GLU A 4 20.79 10.31 23.76
C GLU A 4 19.67 10.99 22.96
N PRO A 5 18.91 11.91 23.57
CA PRO A 5 17.88 12.66 22.86
C PRO A 5 18.48 13.34 21.63
N TRP A 6 17.76 13.27 20.51
CA TRP A 6 18.19 13.96 19.31
C TRP A 6 18.25 15.47 19.55
N ASP A 7 19.34 16.11 19.14
CA ASP A 7 19.60 17.54 19.33
C ASP A 7 18.99 18.42 18.22
N GLY A 8 18.26 17.82 17.28
CA GLY A 8 17.74 18.47 16.08
C GLY A 8 18.74 18.53 14.93
N GLY A 9 19.97 18.06 15.07
CA GLY A 9 20.98 18.07 14.02
C GLY A 9 20.86 16.88 13.07
N ALA A 10 20.80 17.13 11.75
CA ALA A 10 20.88 16.08 10.74
C ALA A 10 21.44 16.61 9.42
N ALA A 11 22.31 15.82 8.80
CA ALA A 11 22.77 16.07 7.44
C ALA A 11 21.62 15.83 6.44
N THR A 12 21.58 16.61 5.37
CA THR A 12 20.69 16.32 4.24
C THR A 12 21.24 15.13 3.47
N LEU A 13 20.40 14.13 3.23
CA LEU A 13 20.71 12.96 2.42
C LEU A 13 20.36 13.22 0.94
N PRO A 14 21.04 12.56 -0.01
CA PRO A 14 20.61 12.57 -1.41
C PRO A 14 19.33 11.76 -1.58
N GLU A 15 18.39 12.26 -2.38
CA GLU A 15 17.17 11.52 -2.76
C GLU A 15 17.49 10.50 -3.86
N LEU A 16 17.29 9.21 -3.57
CA LEU A 16 17.60 8.11 -4.49
C LEU A 16 16.38 7.61 -5.28
N THR A 17 15.21 8.17 -5.04
CA THR A 17 13.91 7.86 -5.67
C THR A 17 13.44 6.44 -5.39
N ASP A 18 12.20 6.13 -5.76
CA ASP A 18 11.69 4.76 -5.71
C ASP A 18 12.12 3.94 -6.96
N TRP A 19 12.74 4.57 -7.96
CA TRP A 19 13.13 3.90 -9.20
C TRP A 19 14.34 3.01 -9.02
N LEU A 20 14.12 1.71 -9.13
CA LEU A 20 15.18 0.74 -9.31
C LEU A 20 15.72 0.82 -10.75
N THR A 21 17.04 0.88 -10.88
CA THR A 21 17.74 0.68 -12.17
C THR A 21 18.66 -0.55 -12.09
N PRO A 22 18.11 -1.75 -11.82
CA PRO A 22 18.93 -2.92 -11.64
C PRO A 22 19.63 -3.30 -12.95
N GLU A 23 20.79 -3.94 -12.82
CA GLU A 23 21.39 -4.69 -13.92
C GLU A 23 20.44 -5.79 -14.40
N LEU A 24 20.76 -6.43 -15.53
CA LEU A 24 20.02 -7.60 -15.97
C LEU A 24 20.12 -8.70 -14.90
N TYR A 25 18.99 -9.31 -14.56
CA TYR A 25 18.92 -10.31 -13.48
C TYR A 25 19.54 -11.67 -13.87
N SER A 26 19.78 -11.90 -15.16
CA SER A 26 20.17 -13.20 -15.72
C SER A 26 20.95 -13.01 -17.03
N ASP A 27 21.84 -13.95 -17.33
CA ASP A 27 22.57 -14.01 -18.60
C ASP A 27 21.77 -14.68 -19.74
N CYS A 28 20.63 -15.31 -19.43
CA CYS A 28 19.77 -15.89 -20.46
C CYS A 28 19.04 -14.81 -21.27
N ALA A 29 18.70 -15.11 -22.52
CA ALA A 29 18.07 -14.14 -23.41
C ALA A 29 17.08 -14.79 -24.38
N PHE A 30 16.01 -14.07 -24.70
CA PHE A 30 15.20 -14.38 -25.89
C PHE A 30 15.97 -13.90 -27.13
N VAL A 31 16.30 -14.83 -28.03
CA VAL A 31 17.24 -14.60 -29.13
C VAL A 31 16.70 -13.62 -30.17
N PRO A 32 15.48 -13.78 -30.72
CA PRO A 32 14.95 -12.86 -31.73
C PRO A 32 14.95 -11.40 -31.26
N PRO A 33 15.38 -10.44 -32.10
CA PRO A 33 15.30 -9.01 -31.81
C PRO A 33 13.87 -8.49 -31.64
N THR A 34 13.72 -7.33 -31.01
CA THR A 34 12.44 -6.61 -30.98
C THR A 34 12.01 -6.24 -32.40
N GLY A 35 10.72 -6.41 -32.70
CA GLY A 35 10.12 -6.17 -34.02
C GLY A 35 10.15 -7.37 -34.97
N THR A 36 10.91 -8.42 -34.64
CA THR A 36 10.98 -9.65 -35.44
C THR A 36 9.64 -10.39 -35.43
N PRO A 37 9.13 -10.84 -36.59
CA PRO A 37 7.98 -11.73 -36.65
C PRO A 37 8.24 -13.05 -35.93
N VAL A 38 7.27 -13.53 -35.16
CA VAL A 38 7.36 -14.78 -34.40
C VAL A 38 6.04 -15.54 -34.49
N THR A 39 6.12 -16.81 -34.88
CA THR A 39 4.95 -17.67 -35.08
C THR A 39 4.45 -18.27 -33.77
N ASP A 40 5.36 -18.61 -32.86
CA ASP A 40 5.05 -19.12 -31.51
C ASP A 40 5.91 -18.40 -30.47
N CYS A 41 5.29 -17.51 -29.69
CA CYS A 41 5.97 -16.77 -28.62
C CYS A 41 6.30 -17.64 -27.38
N THR A 42 5.82 -18.88 -27.37
CA THR A 42 5.99 -19.84 -26.26
C THR A 42 7.04 -20.91 -26.55
N ASP A 43 7.67 -20.86 -27.73
CA ASP A 43 8.73 -21.79 -28.10
C ASP A 43 9.99 -21.54 -27.25
N LEU A 44 10.27 -22.51 -26.37
CA LEU A 44 11.41 -22.46 -25.45
C LEU A 44 12.76 -22.57 -26.18
N ALA A 45 12.79 -23.05 -27.43
CA ALA A 45 14.01 -23.10 -28.24
C ALA A 45 14.49 -21.71 -28.67
N LEU A 46 13.64 -20.68 -28.58
CA LEU A 46 13.99 -19.28 -28.86
C LEU A 46 14.70 -18.58 -27.70
N PHE A 47 14.91 -19.28 -26.57
CA PHE A 47 15.64 -18.77 -25.42
C PHE A 47 17.05 -19.38 -25.38
N ASP A 48 18.07 -18.52 -25.44
CA ASP A 48 19.44 -18.93 -25.13
C ASP A 48 19.58 -19.10 -23.62
N ARG A 49 19.90 -20.33 -23.24
CA ARG A 49 20.03 -20.80 -21.85
C ARG A 49 21.36 -21.52 -21.63
N ALA A 50 22.34 -21.32 -22.51
CA ALA A 50 23.63 -22.00 -22.44
C ALA A 50 24.39 -21.70 -21.13
N SER A 51 24.17 -20.52 -20.55
CA SER A 51 24.73 -20.10 -19.25
C SER A 51 23.96 -20.63 -18.04
N CYS A 52 22.79 -21.26 -18.22
CA CYS A 52 21.95 -21.67 -17.10
C CYS A 52 22.48 -22.95 -16.45
N PRO A 53 22.74 -22.96 -15.13
CA PRO A 53 23.28 -24.11 -14.44
C PRO A 53 22.31 -25.30 -14.48
N ALA A 54 22.85 -26.49 -14.76
CA ALA A 54 22.11 -27.74 -14.62
C ALA A 54 21.71 -27.94 -13.15
N GLY A 55 20.50 -28.47 -12.93
CA GLY A 55 19.99 -28.78 -11.59
C GLY A 55 19.53 -27.56 -10.76
N ALA A 56 19.54 -26.34 -11.32
CA ALA A 56 19.13 -25.12 -10.61
C ALA A 56 17.72 -25.20 -9.98
N PHE A 57 16.86 -26.05 -10.54
CA PHE A 57 15.45 -26.19 -10.17
C PHE A 57 15.10 -27.58 -9.60
N ASP A 58 16.07 -28.44 -9.29
CA ASP A 58 15.79 -29.83 -8.87
C ASP A 58 14.90 -29.91 -7.62
N THR A 59 15.03 -28.93 -6.72
CA THR A 59 14.23 -28.84 -5.50
C THR A 59 13.18 -27.72 -5.54
N LEU A 60 12.82 -27.25 -6.74
CA LEU A 60 11.85 -26.18 -6.90
C LEU A 60 10.44 -26.71 -6.64
N GLU A 61 9.68 -25.99 -5.83
CA GLU A 61 8.29 -26.33 -5.53
C GLU A 61 7.38 -25.97 -6.71
N SER A 62 6.33 -26.77 -6.93
CA SER A 62 5.36 -26.56 -8.01
C SER A 62 4.15 -25.71 -7.59
N VAL A 63 4.20 -25.11 -6.40
CA VAL A 63 3.11 -24.37 -5.76
C VAL A 63 3.65 -23.09 -5.11
N GLY A 64 2.75 -22.19 -4.74
CA GLY A 64 3.05 -20.93 -4.06
C GLY A 64 2.89 -19.70 -4.94
N ILE A 65 3.04 -18.53 -4.32
CA ILE A 65 2.88 -17.23 -4.96
C ILE A 65 4.27 -16.64 -5.22
N HIS A 66 4.56 -16.23 -6.45
CA HIS A 66 5.81 -15.57 -6.81
C HIS A 66 5.52 -14.17 -7.34
N TYR A 67 6.22 -13.17 -6.81
CA TYR A 67 6.22 -11.82 -7.32
C TYR A 67 7.42 -11.59 -8.24
N LEU A 68 7.17 -11.12 -9.45
CA LEU A 68 8.16 -10.98 -10.51
C LEU A 68 8.42 -9.51 -10.81
N LEU A 69 9.68 -9.10 -10.73
CA LEU A 69 10.16 -7.83 -11.27
C LEU A 69 10.83 -8.07 -12.61
N THR A 70 10.49 -7.25 -13.62
CA THR A 70 11.04 -7.38 -14.98
C THR A 70 11.93 -6.22 -15.35
N ARG A 71 13.03 -6.53 -16.03
CA ARG A 71 13.99 -5.57 -16.57
C ARG A 71 14.03 -5.73 -18.08
N SER A 72 13.40 -4.81 -18.81
CA SER A 72 13.48 -4.78 -20.28
C SER A 72 14.91 -4.48 -20.74
N ALA A 73 15.32 -5.09 -21.85
CA ALA A 73 16.59 -4.76 -22.51
C ALA A 73 16.67 -3.28 -22.96
N SER A 74 15.54 -2.60 -23.11
CA SER A 74 15.48 -1.18 -23.51
C SER A 74 15.75 -0.18 -22.39
N GLY A 75 15.98 -0.61 -21.15
CA GLY A 75 16.27 0.33 -20.05
C GLY A 75 15.18 0.46 -18.99
N TYR A 76 13.95 0.06 -19.31
CA TYR A 76 12.80 0.19 -18.41
C TYR A 76 12.66 -1.03 -17.49
N VAL A 77 12.62 -0.81 -16.17
CA VAL A 77 12.01 -1.76 -15.24
C VAL A 77 10.50 -1.67 -15.46
N THR A 78 9.88 -2.79 -15.81
CA THR A 78 8.44 -2.85 -16.08
C THR A 78 7.75 -3.61 -14.96
N ALA A 79 6.53 -3.13 -14.66
CA ALA A 79 5.44 -3.71 -13.88
C ALA A 79 5.72 -5.06 -13.20
N GLY A 80 5.45 -5.10 -11.89
CA GLY A 80 5.40 -6.35 -11.14
C GLY A 80 4.35 -7.31 -11.71
N TYR A 81 4.69 -8.59 -11.84
CA TYR A 81 3.74 -9.66 -12.14
C TYR A 81 3.59 -10.61 -10.97
N GLY A 82 2.38 -11.13 -10.77
CA GLY A 82 2.07 -12.13 -9.78
C GLY A 82 1.83 -13.48 -10.43
N LEU A 83 2.72 -14.45 -10.19
CA LEU A 83 2.51 -15.85 -10.56
C LEU A 83 1.90 -16.59 -9.36
N MET A 84 0.66 -17.05 -9.49
CA MET A 84 0.02 -17.89 -8.49
C MET A 84 0.01 -19.35 -8.96
N LEU A 85 0.56 -20.25 -8.15
CA LEU A 85 0.50 -21.70 -8.34
C LEU A 85 -0.29 -22.33 -7.18
N PRO A 86 -1.59 -22.62 -7.36
CA PRO A 86 -2.46 -23.08 -6.29
C PRO A 86 -1.99 -24.37 -5.62
N PHE A 87 -2.13 -24.43 -4.29
CA PHE A 87 -1.80 -25.62 -3.49
C PHE A 87 -2.75 -26.81 -3.73
N ASP A 88 -3.93 -26.55 -4.30
CA ASP A 88 -4.93 -27.58 -4.62
C ASP A 88 -4.72 -28.23 -6.01
N GLY A 89 -3.64 -27.88 -6.71
CA GLY A 89 -3.29 -28.45 -8.01
C GLY A 89 -4.08 -27.87 -9.20
N ARG A 90 -4.93 -26.86 -8.99
CA ARG A 90 -5.54 -26.12 -10.11
C ARG A 90 -4.47 -25.45 -10.98
N PRO A 91 -4.77 -25.18 -12.27
CA PRO A 91 -3.87 -24.40 -13.13
C PRO A 91 -3.55 -23.05 -12.50
N GLY A 92 -2.28 -22.66 -12.61
CA GLY A 92 -1.80 -21.39 -12.12
C GLY A 92 -2.32 -20.21 -12.93
N THR A 93 -2.03 -19.02 -12.42
CA THR A 93 -2.35 -17.74 -13.07
C THR A 93 -1.19 -16.78 -13.06
N LEU A 94 -1.19 -15.84 -14.01
CA LEU A 94 -0.32 -14.66 -14.06
C LEU A 94 -1.20 -13.40 -13.98
N ASN A 95 -1.12 -12.65 -12.88
CA ASN A 95 -1.99 -11.52 -12.55
C ASN A 95 -3.48 -11.90 -12.73
N GLY A 96 -3.88 -13.02 -12.12
CA GLY A 96 -5.24 -13.56 -12.20
C GLY A 96 -5.63 -14.20 -13.55
N ARG A 97 -4.78 -14.15 -14.58
CA ARG A 97 -5.06 -14.77 -15.89
C ARG A 97 -4.55 -16.21 -15.96
N PRO A 98 -5.35 -17.19 -16.45
CA PRO A 98 -4.90 -18.58 -16.56
C PRO A 98 -3.60 -18.72 -17.35
N LEU A 99 -2.70 -19.59 -16.89
CA LEU A 99 -1.51 -19.96 -17.65
C LEU A 99 -1.88 -20.78 -18.88
N THR A 100 -1.34 -20.42 -20.03
CA THR A 100 -1.46 -21.18 -21.29
C THR A 100 -0.39 -22.26 -21.41
N ARG A 101 0.72 -22.11 -20.67
CA ARG A 101 1.76 -23.11 -20.44
C ARG A 101 2.17 -23.05 -18.98
N GLN A 102 2.27 -24.22 -18.33
CA GLN A 102 2.79 -24.34 -16.96
C GLN A 102 3.75 -25.53 -16.88
N SER A 103 5.04 -25.22 -16.72
CA SER A 103 6.11 -26.16 -16.45
C SER A 103 6.94 -25.59 -15.29
N VAL A 104 6.34 -25.60 -14.09
CA VAL A 104 6.96 -25.07 -12.86
C VAL A 104 6.99 -26.16 -11.79
N GLY A 105 8.18 -26.49 -11.29
CA GLY A 105 8.43 -27.54 -10.31
C GLY A 105 9.83 -28.15 -10.47
N PRO A 106 10.07 -29.38 -9.95
CA PRO A 106 11.37 -30.02 -10.05
C PRO A 106 11.90 -30.06 -11.49
N GLY A 107 13.03 -29.39 -11.71
CA GLY A 107 13.75 -29.34 -12.99
C GLY A 107 13.30 -28.23 -13.96
N SER A 108 12.26 -27.45 -13.67
CA SER A 108 11.80 -26.41 -14.61
C SER A 108 11.08 -25.23 -13.95
N PHE A 109 11.32 -24.04 -14.50
CA PHE A 109 10.56 -22.83 -14.20
C PHE A 109 10.24 -22.14 -15.54
N ALA A 110 9.19 -22.59 -16.22
CA ALA A 110 8.76 -22.01 -17.49
C ALA A 110 7.24 -21.94 -17.56
N PHE A 111 6.71 -20.77 -17.90
CA PHE A 111 5.28 -20.57 -18.02
C PHE A 111 4.94 -19.46 -19.02
N SER A 112 3.71 -19.51 -19.53
CA SER A 112 3.18 -18.51 -20.46
C SER A 112 1.75 -18.14 -20.11
N SER A 113 1.33 -16.93 -20.47
CA SER A 113 -0.04 -16.45 -20.33
C SER A 113 -0.37 -15.47 -21.45
N THR A 114 -1.63 -15.48 -21.90
CA THR A 114 -2.14 -14.56 -22.92
C THR A 114 -3.05 -13.53 -22.28
N PHE A 115 -2.67 -12.27 -22.42
CA PHE A 115 -3.48 -11.12 -22.04
C PHE A 115 -4.36 -10.75 -23.23
N ALA A 116 -5.68 -10.79 -23.02
CA ALA A 116 -6.65 -10.41 -24.04
C ALA A 116 -6.40 -8.97 -24.55
N ALA A 117 -6.81 -8.72 -25.79
CA ALA A 117 -6.82 -7.38 -26.34
C ALA A 117 -7.75 -6.47 -25.51
N LEU A 118 -7.36 -5.19 -25.39
CA LEU A 118 -8.21 -4.12 -24.89
C LEU A 118 -8.36 -3.08 -26.01
N PRO A 119 -9.26 -3.32 -26.99
CA PRO A 119 -9.43 -2.42 -28.13
C PRO A 119 -9.95 -1.04 -27.70
N PRO A 120 -9.59 0.04 -28.40
CA PRO A 120 -8.65 0.10 -29.53
C PRO A 120 -7.17 0.20 -29.13
N TYR A 121 -6.87 0.28 -27.83
CA TYR A 121 -5.57 0.77 -27.34
C TYR A 121 -4.48 -0.31 -27.28
N LEU A 122 -4.84 -1.55 -26.94
CA LEU A 122 -3.86 -2.61 -26.70
C LEU A 122 -4.25 -3.91 -27.43
N PRO A 123 -3.37 -4.46 -28.27
CA PRO A 123 -3.58 -5.77 -28.88
C PRO A 123 -3.50 -6.90 -27.82
N ALA A 124 -3.86 -8.12 -28.24
CA ALA A 124 -3.59 -9.31 -27.44
C ALA A 124 -2.07 -9.47 -27.27
N ARG A 125 -1.63 -9.86 -26.08
CA ARG A 125 -0.22 -9.94 -25.72
C ARG A 125 0.08 -11.29 -25.10
N ASP A 126 1.07 -11.99 -25.65
CA ASP A 126 1.57 -13.24 -25.10
C ASP A 126 2.82 -12.96 -24.29
N PHE A 127 2.86 -13.49 -23.07
CA PHE A 127 4.02 -13.44 -22.20
C PHE A 127 4.57 -14.84 -22.00
N THR A 128 5.89 -15.00 -22.08
CA THR A 128 6.60 -16.24 -21.74
C THR A 128 7.77 -15.91 -20.85
N PHE A 129 7.89 -16.62 -19.73
CA PHE A 129 8.96 -16.49 -18.75
C PHE A 129 9.70 -17.82 -18.63
N VAL A 130 11.04 -17.76 -18.63
CA VAL A 130 11.90 -18.93 -18.52
C VAL A 130 13.01 -18.68 -17.50
N GLY A 131 13.05 -19.51 -16.45
CA GLY A 131 14.05 -19.48 -15.40
C GLY A 131 15.41 -20.00 -15.88
N CYS A 132 16.46 -19.40 -15.33
CA CYS A 132 17.85 -19.73 -15.60
C CYS A 132 18.63 -20.08 -14.33
N THR A 133 18.62 -19.19 -13.32
CA THR A 133 19.36 -19.37 -12.08
C THR A 133 18.45 -19.29 -10.86
N ARG A 134 18.94 -19.81 -9.74
CA ARG A 134 18.25 -19.77 -8.44
C ARG A 134 19.23 -19.24 -7.38
N PRO A 135 19.45 -17.90 -7.33
CA PRO A 135 20.46 -17.30 -6.43
C PRO A 135 20.14 -17.49 -4.95
N GLU A 136 18.85 -17.66 -4.62
CA GLU A 136 18.37 -17.96 -3.27
C GLU A 136 17.29 -19.04 -3.36
N SER A 137 17.02 -19.75 -2.26
CA SER A 137 16.03 -20.83 -2.26
C SER A 137 14.64 -20.39 -2.74
N ARG A 138 14.23 -19.14 -2.47
CA ARG A 138 12.93 -18.60 -2.87
C ARG A 138 13.00 -17.60 -4.03
N ARG A 139 14.14 -17.52 -4.74
CA ARG A 139 14.34 -16.56 -5.83
C ARG A 139 14.76 -17.26 -7.11
N VAL A 140 14.04 -17.01 -8.20
CA VAL A 140 14.40 -17.48 -9.55
C VAL A 140 14.70 -16.27 -10.43
N ASN A 141 15.85 -16.27 -11.10
CA ASN A 141 16.14 -15.29 -12.13
C ASN A 141 16.06 -15.94 -13.51
N GLY A 142 15.64 -15.17 -14.51
CA GLY A 142 15.44 -15.69 -15.85
C GLY A 142 15.25 -14.61 -16.90
N CYS A 143 14.72 -15.01 -18.04
CA CYS A 143 14.47 -14.16 -19.20
C CYS A 143 13.03 -14.29 -19.65
N PHE A 144 12.50 -13.21 -20.20
CA PHE A 144 11.12 -13.14 -20.66
C PHE A 144 11.02 -12.51 -22.04
N VAL A 145 9.90 -12.78 -22.69
CA VAL A 145 9.46 -12.10 -23.90
C VAL A 145 7.99 -11.75 -23.79
N GLN A 146 7.63 -10.61 -24.36
CA GLN A 146 6.27 -10.21 -24.67
C GLN A 146 6.12 -10.08 -26.19
N CYS A 147 5.19 -10.84 -26.76
CA CYS A 147 4.80 -10.70 -28.16
C CYS A 147 3.41 -10.08 -28.29
N ALA A 148 3.18 -9.35 -29.38
CA ALA A 148 1.85 -8.89 -29.78
C ALA A 148 1.82 -8.67 -31.30
N ASP A 149 0.68 -8.95 -31.93
CA ASP A 149 0.49 -8.90 -33.38
C ASP A 149 1.50 -9.74 -34.17
N GLY A 150 1.84 -10.92 -33.62
CA GLY A 150 2.80 -11.85 -34.24
C GLY A 150 4.24 -11.33 -34.27
N LYS A 151 4.59 -10.34 -33.44
CA LYS A 151 5.95 -9.77 -33.35
C LYS A 151 6.43 -9.70 -31.91
N VAL A 152 7.75 -9.76 -31.73
CA VAL A 152 8.41 -9.44 -30.46
C VAL A 152 8.22 -7.95 -30.15
N ARG A 153 7.59 -7.62 -29.01
CA ARG A 153 7.35 -6.23 -28.60
C ARG A 153 8.26 -5.80 -27.47
N SER A 154 8.51 -6.69 -26.51
CA SER A 154 9.44 -6.46 -25.41
C SER A 154 10.15 -7.75 -25.06
N LYS A 155 11.37 -7.66 -24.54
CA LYS A 155 12.15 -8.78 -24.02
C LYS A 155 13.15 -8.29 -22.99
N GLY A 156 13.57 -9.17 -22.10
CA GLY A 156 14.51 -8.82 -21.05
C GLY A 156 14.70 -9.94 -20.04
N THR A 157 15.06 -9.55 -18.82
CA THR A 157 15.26 -10.46 -17.69
C THR A 157 14.25 -10.22 -16.59
N PHE A 158 14.11 -11.19 -15.69
CA PHE A 158 13.25 -11.05 -14.52
C PHE A 158 13.90 -11.68 -13.29
N THR A 159 13.47 -11.23 -12.11
CA THR A 159 13.63 -11.94 -10.85
C THR A 159 12.26 -12.24 -10.27
N ALA A 160 12.05 -13.46 -9.80
CA ALA A 160 10.81 -13.96 -9.22
C ALA A 160 11.07 -14.36 -7.77
N LEU A 161 10.54 -13.61 -6.82
CA LEU A 161 10.60 -13.89 -5.39
C LEU A 161 9.32 -14.61 -4.94
N ARG A 162 9.44 -15.80 -4.35
CA ARG A 162 8.35 -16.42 -3.59
C ARG A 162 8.32 -15.81 -2.19
N PRO A 163 7.38 -14.93 -1.83
CA PRO A 163 7.45 -14.21 -0.56
C PRO A 163 7.39 -15.16 0.63
N SER A 164 8.07 -14.80 1.70
CA SER A 164 7.93 -15.38 3.04
C SER A 164 7.97 -14.26 4.07
N TRP A 165 7.59 -14.56 5.31
CA TRP A 165 7.91 -13.69 6.44
C TRP A 165 9.39 -13.35 6.42
N GLY A 166 9.70 -12.05 6.51
CA GLY A 166 10.89 -11.39 5.99
C GLY A 166 12.22 -12.11 6.19
N ARG A 167 13.09 -11.54 7.02
CA ARG A 167 14.50 -11.95 7.19
C ARG A 167 14.66 -13.22 8.04
N GLY A 168 13.78 -14.22 7.86
CA GLY A 168 13.68 -15.38 8.76
C GLY A 168 13.04 -15.04 10.11
N GLU A 169 12.14 -14.06 10.12
CA GLU A 169 11.46 -13.53 11.31
C GLU A 169 10.41 -14.53 11.86
N SER A 170 10.13 -14.42 13.17
CA SER A 170 8.94 -15.04 13.76
C SER A 170 7.66 -14.33 13.28
N GLU A 171 6.49 -14.83 13.66
CA GLU A 171 5.23 -14.14 13.35
C GLU A 171 5.23 -12.72 13.94
N SER A 172 5.68 -12.58 15.19
CA SER A 172 5.72 -11.28 15.86
C SER A 172 6.99 -11.08 16.69
N SER A 173 7.25 -9.83 17.04
CA SER A 173 8.29 -9.42 17.99
C SER A 173 7.89 -8.14 18.74
N GLY A 174 8.69 -7.76 19.74
CA GLY A 174 8.61 -6.44 20.36
C GLY A 174 7.34 -6.16 21.17
N GLY A 175 6.60 -7.21 21.59
CA GLY A 175 5.40 -7.06 22.40
C GLY A 175 4.10 -6.90 21.59
N LEU A 176 4.15 -7.02 20.26
CA LEU A 176 2.95 -7.15 19.44
C LEU A 176 2.42 -8.58 19.47
N VAL A 177 1.17 -8.74 19.92
CA VAL A 177 0.52 -10.04 20.08
C VAL A 177 -0.84 -10.01 19.40
N LEU A 178 -1.13 -10.96 18.51
CA LEU A 178 -2.46 -11.12 17.93
C LEU A 178 -3.47 -11.47 19.04
N GLN A 179 -4.44 -10.60 19.25
CA GLN A 179 -5.53 -10.80 20.21
C GLN A 179 -6.74 -11.46 19.55
N ALA A 180 -7.08 -11.02 18.34
CA ALA A 180 -8.16 -11.59 17.54
C ALA A 180 -7.99 -11.27 16.05
N GLU A 181 -8.63 -12.07 15.22
CA GLU A 181 -8.87 -11.78 13.81
C GLU A 181 -10.35 -12.00 13.47
N ALA A 182 -10.87 -11.22 12.54
CA ALA A 182 -12.23 -11.35 12.02
C ALA A 182 -12.27 -11.11 10.51
N ALA A 183 -12.86 -12.06 9.80
CA ALA A 183 -13.07 -11.93 8.36
C ALA A 183 -13.98 -10.73 8.06
N VAL A 184 -13.61 -9.94 7.05
CA VAL A 184 -14.43 -8.86 6.50
C VAL A 184 -15.15 -9.42 5.27
N PRO A 185 -16.47 -9.72 5.34
CA PRO A 185 -17.19 -10.37 4.25
C PRO A 185 -17.67 -9.35 3.20
N LEU A 186 -16.72 -8.57 2.69
CA LEU A 186 -16.83 -7.62 1.59
C LEU A 186 -15.70 -7.92 0.59
N GLY A 187 -15.50 -7.04 -0.39
CA GLY A 187 -14.34 -7.07 -1.29
C GLY A 187 -13.04 -6.79 -0.54
N PHE A 188 -12.14 -6.05 -1.17
CA PHE A 188 -10.82 -5.71 -0.68
C PHE A 188 -10.90 -4.73 0.51
N PRO A 189 -10.67 -5.17 1.76
CA PRO A 189 -10.68 -4.29 2.93
C PRO A 189 -9.52 -3.30 2.85
N ALA A 190 -9.80 -2.00 3.05
CA ALA A 190 -8.84 -0.94 2.75
C ALA A 190 -8.39 -0.16 3.99
N ASP A 191 -9.33 0.20 4.88
CA ASP A 191 -9.03 1.03 6.04
C ASP A 191 -9.97 0.75 7.22
N VAL A 192 -9.55 1.16 8.43
CA VAL A 192 -10.31 0.99 9.66
C VAL A 192 -10.26 2.23 10.53
N TYR A 193 -11.42 2.61 11.06
CA TYR A 193 -11.51 3.55 12.18
C TYR A 193 -12.15 2.88 13.38
N VAL A 194 -11.70 3.23 14.59
CA VAL A 194 -12.27 2.71 15.84
C VAL A 194 -12.87 3.85 16.64
N ALA A 195 -14.15 3.75 16.96
CA ALA A 195 -14.86 4.70 17.81
C ALA A 195 -15.97 3.98 18.59
N LYS A 196 -16.13 4.35 19.87
CA LYS A 196 -17.20 3.83 20.75
C LYS A 196 -17.24 2.30 20.81
N ASP A 197 -16.07 1.69 21.02
CA ASP A 197 -15.88 0.22 21.04
C ASP A 197 -16.34 -0.50 19.76
N HIS A 198 -16.39 0.20 18.63
CA HIS A 198 -16.69 -0.38 17.33
C HIS A 198 -15.58 -0.09 16.33
N ALA A 199 -15.25 -1.09 15.52
CA ALA A 199 -14.35 -0.96 14.37
C ALA A 199 -15.19 -0.85 13.09
N TYR A 200 -14.96 0.22 12.33
CA TYR A 200 -15.60 0.55 11.07
C TYR A 200 -14.60 0.28 9.95
N VAL A 201 -14.75 -0.84 9.26
CA VAL A 201 -13.84 -1.29 8.21
C VAL A 201 -14.45 -1.03 6.85
N VAL A 202 -13.82 -0.17 6.04
CA VAL A 202 -14.26 0.10 4.67
C VAL A 202 -13.56 -0.84 3.69
N ALA A 203 -14.27 -1.18 2.62
CA ALA A 203 -13.79 -2.10 1.60
C ALA A 203 -14.12 -1.62 0.19
N ILE A 204 -13.21 -1.93 -0.72
CA ILE A 204 -13.32 -1.73 -2.16
C ILE A 204 -13.85 -3.01 -2.80
N GLY A 205 -14.95 -2.91 -3.52
CA GLY A 205 -15.56 -3.99 -4.28
C GLY A 205 -15.13 -3.97 -5.75
N ASP A 206 -15.39 -5.09 -6.40
CA ASP A 206 -15.24 -5.27 -7.83
C ASP A 206 -16.52 -5.87 -8.44
N LYS A 207 -16.43 -6.49 -9.62
CA LYS A 207 -17.58 -7.14 -10.27
C LYS A 207 -18.05 -8.41 -9.57
N SER A 208 -17.22 -9.00 -8.72
CA SER A 208 -17.42 -10.29 -8.06
C SER A 208 -17.74 -10.15 -6.57
N GLN A 209 -17.24 -9.10 -5.92
CA GLN A 209 -17.42 -8.84 -4.49
C GLN A 209 -17.91 -7.40 -4.25
N PRO A 210 -18.89 -7.19 -3.36
CA PRO A 210 -19.35 -5.85 -3.02
C PRO A 210 -18.35 -5.16 -2.09
N GLY A 211 -18.13 -3.85 -2.27
CA GLY A 211 -17.43 -3.02 -1.29
C GLY A 211 -18.39 -2.54 -0.20
N GLY A 212 -18.02 -1.49 0.51
CA GLY A 212 -18.88 -0.85 1.51
C GLY A 212 -18.25 -0.79 2.89
N LEU A 213 -19.07 -0.88 3.94
CA LEU A 213 -18.65 -0.82 5.34
C LEU A 213 -19.05 -2.10 6.08
N ALA A 214 -18.10 -2.70 6.79
CA ALA A 214 -18.33 -3.71 7.82
C ALA A 214 -18.15 -3.08 9.21
N VAL A 215 -19.10 -3.31 10.09
CA VAL A 215 -19.12 -2.77 11.46
C VAL A 215 -18.94 -3.91 12.43
N PHE A 216 -17.90 -3.84 13.26
CA PHE A 216 -17.62 -4.82 14.30
C PHE A 216 -17.79 -4.19 15.67
N ASP A 217 -18.52 -4.85 16.56
CA ASP A 217 -18.40 -4.62 18.01
C ASP A 217 -17.07 -5.23 18.45
N VAL A 218 -16.21 -4.39 19.02
CA VAL A 218 -14.89 -4.77 19.53
C VAL A 218 -14.78 -4.51 21.03
N THR A 219 -15.90 -4.42 21.76
CA THR A 219 -15.91 -4.25 23.23
C THR A 219 -15.06 -5.33 23.88
N ASP A 220 -15.28 -6.60 23.51
CA ASP A 220 -14.34 -7.70 23.78
C ASP A 220 -13.33 -7.82 22.64
N LYS A 221 -12.11 -7.35 22.90
CA LYS A 221 -11.01 -7.32 21.93
C LYS A 221 -10.56 -8.72 21.49
N ALA A 222 -10.90 -9.77 22.25
CA ALA A 222 -10.61 -11.17 21.91
C ALA A 222 -11.70 -11.80 21.03
N HIS A 223 -12.89 -11.20 20.96
CA HIS A 223 -14.05 -11.75 20.25
C HIS A 223 -14.78 -10.65 19.47
N PRO A 224 -14.17 -10.05 18.44
CA PRO A 224 -14.84 -9.09 17.57
C PRO A 224 -16.08 -9.70 16.90
N VAL A 225 -17.21 -9.00 16.97
CA VAL A 225 -18.50 -9.46 16.41
C VAL A 225 -18.93 -8.55 15.28
N LEU A 226 -19.10 -9.10 14.07
CA LEU A 226 -19.69 -8.37 12.95
C LEU A 226 -21.18 -8.07 13.24
N THR A 227 -21.51 -6.80 13.46
CA THR A 227 -22.87 -6.35 13.78
C THR A 227 -23.64 -5.88 12.56
N LYS A 228 -22.97 -5.26 11.59
CA LYS A 228 -23.63 -4.72 10.40
C LYS A 228 -22.74 -4.72 9.15
N ARG A 229 -23.40 -4.79 7.99
CA ARG A 229 -22.80 -4.53 6.67
C ARG A 229 -23.63 -3.47 5.97
N ILE A 230 -22.97 -2.48 5.37
CA ILE A 230 -23.61 -1.38 4.67
C ILE A 230 -23.01 -1.26 3.28
N GLN A 231 -23.89 -1.14 2.28
CA GLN A 231 -23.57 -1.06 0.86
C GLN A 231 -24.49 -0.03 0.21
N LEU A 232 -24.00 0.67 -0.80
CA LEU A 232 -24.81 1.54 -1.65
C LEU A 232 -24.82 1.00 -3.09
N PRO A 233 -25.98 0.83 -3.74
CA PRO A 233 -26.04 0.28 -5.09
C PRO A 233 -25.19 1.03 -6.12
N GLY A 234 -24.22 0.31 -6.68
CA GLY A 234 -23.26 0.82 -7.66
C GLY A 234 -22.21 1.77 -7.09
N ASP A 235 -22.13 1.93 -5.78
CA ASP A 235 -21.02 2.60 -5.11
C ASP A 235 -20.29 1.57 -4.23
N ALA A 236 -19.20 1.04 -4.79
CA ALA A 236 -18.48 -0.09 -4.22
C ALA A 236 -17.04 0.26 -3.86
N TYR A 237 -16.54 1.47 -4.08
CA TYR A 237 -15.13 1.79 -3.80
C TYR A 237 -15.07 2.73 -2.60
N TRP A 238 -15.03 2.15 -1.40
CA TRP A 238 -14.90 2.88 -0.14
C TRP A 238 -13.52 2.59 0.46
N ASN A 239 -12.69 3.63 0.57
CA ASN A 239 -11.25 3.43 0.77
C ASN A 239 -10.71 4.02 2.07
N GLY A 240 -11.14 5.21 2.47
CA GLY A 240 -10.75 5.85 3.73
C GLY A 240 -11.92 6.07 4.66
N VAL A 241 -11.68 5.99 5.96
CA VAL A 241 -12.72 6.18 6.99
C VAL A 241 -12.19 6.96 8.20
N TRP A 242 -12.97 7.92 8.67
CA TRP A 242 -12.67 8.66 9.89
C TRP A 242 -13.94 9.00 10.67
N ALA A 243 -13.83 9.24 11.98
CA ALA A 243 -14.98 9.66 12.77
C ALA A 243 -14.70 10.91 13.62
N LYS A 244 -15.76 11.66 13.93
CA LYS A 244 -15.77 12.74 14.90
C LYS A 244 -17.12 12.81 15.61
N GLY A 245 -17.10 12.64 16.93
CA GLY A 245 -18.34 12.58 17.73
C GLY A 245 -19.26 11.47 17.23
N ASP A 246 -20.44 11.85 16.75
CA ASP A 246 -21.44 10.92 16.21
C ASP A 246 -21.38 10.80 14.68
N ALA A 247 -20.44 11.45 13.99
CA ALA A 247 -20.31 11.34 12.55
C ALA A 247 -19.19 10.37 12.15
N LEU A 248 -19.49 9.50 11.20
CA LEU A 248 -18.54 8.67 10.46
C LEU A 248 -18.47 9.19 9.01
N TYR A 249 -17.28 9.55 8.56
CA TYR A 249 -16.98 10.03 7.22
C TYR A 249 -16.29 8.93 6.43
N ILE A 250 -16.82 8.65 5.23
CA ILE A 250 -16.30 7.60 4.35
C ILE A 250 -15.96 8.21 3.00
N ALA A 251 -14.73 8.01 2.54
CA ALA A 251 -14.30 8.36 1.19
C ALA A 251 -14.91 7.39 0.17
N SER A 252 -15.69 7.91 -0.77
CA SER A 252 -16.28 7.17 -1.88
C SER A 252 -15.82 7.74 -3.22
N THR A 253 -15.43 6.87 -4.15
CA THR A 253 -15.04 7.31 -5.51
C THR A 253 -16.24 7.74 -6.36
N ARG A 254 -17.48 7.55 -5.87
CA ARG A 254 -18.70 7.90 -6.59
C ARG A 254 -19.49 9.01 -5.93
N SER A 255 -19.51 9.06 -4.61
CA SER A 255 -20.42 9.91 -3.82
C SER A 255 -19.71 11.02 -3.06
N GLY A 256 -18.40 11.20 -3.22
CA GLY A 256 -17.63 12.15 -2.43
C GLY A 256 -17.41 11.62 -1.01
N VAL A 257 -17.69 12.43 0.00
CA VAL A 257 -17.67 11.98 1.40
C VAL A 257 -19.07 11.59 1.84
N ILE A 258 -19.25 10.32 2.17
CA ILE A 258 -20.51 9.82 2.76
C ILE A 258 -20.45 10.04 4.27
N VAL A 259 -21.53 10.59 4.82
CA VAL A 259 -21.68 10.85 6.25
C VAL A 259 -22.73 9.90 6.84
N TYR A 260 -22.33 9.13 7.84
CA TYR A 260 -23.20 8.31 8.67
C TYR A 260 -23.27 8.84 10.10
N ASP A 261 -24.44 8.71 10.73
CA ASP A 261 -24.64 8.90 12.17
C ASP A 261 -24.35 7.58 12.89
N ILE A 262 -23.41 7.63 13.84
CA ILE A 262 -22.96 6.53 14.71
C ILE A 262 -23.28 6.79 16.19
N SER A 263 -24.33 7.56 16.48
CA SER A 263 -24.92 7.68 17.84
C SER A 263 -25.33 6.30 18.38
N GLN A 264 -25.78 5.41 17.50
CA GLN A 264 -25.87 3.96 17.73
C GLN A 264 -24.72 3.26 16.97
N PRO A 265 -23.58 2.97 17.61
CA PRO A 265 -22.37 2.56 16.90
C PRO A 265 -22.47 1.21 16.18
N ALA A 266 -23.33 0.31 16.67
CA ALA A 266 -23.62 -0.96 16.02
C ALA A 266 -24.51 -0.83 14.77
N ASP A 267 -25.22 0.30 14.61
CA ASP A 267 -26.21 0.51 13.56
C ASP A 267 -26.05 1.89 12.88
N PRO A 268 -24.96 2.15 12.13
CA PRO A 268 -24.78 3.44 11.46
C PRO A 268 -25.92 3.79 10.51
N GLN A 269 -26.41 5.03 10.57
CA GLN A 269 -27.51 5.55 9.75
C GLN A 269 -27.02 6.54 8.72
N TYR A 270 -27.40 6.36 7.45
CA TYR A 270 -27.00 7.29 6.39
C TYR A 270 -27.60 8.68 6.64
N VAL A 271 -26.78 9.72 6.56
CA VAL A 271 -27.21 11.12 6.72
C VAL A 271 -27.23 11.82 5.37
N ARG A 272 -26.06 11.89 4.71
CA ARG A 272 -25.87 12.63 3.45
C ARG A 272 -24.57 12.23 2.77
N ALA A 273 -24.39 12.74 1.56
CA ALA A 273 -23.11 12.76 0.86
C ALA A 273 -22.72 14.22 0.56
N VAL A 274 -21.47 14.60 0.82
CA VAL A 274 -20.93 15.94 0.57
C VAL A 274 -19.79 15.88 -0.45
N PRO A 275 -19.64 16.89 -1.33
CA PRO A 275 -20.36 18.17 -1.37
C PRO A 275 -21.77 18.10 -2.01
N GLY A 276 -22.28 16.91 -2.35
CA GLY A 276 -23.62 16.71 -2.92
C GLY A 276 -23.61 16.51 -4.44
N GLU A 277 -22.43 16.50 -5.05
CA GLU A 277 -22.19 16.12 -6.45
C GLU A 277 -21.41 14.80 -6.53
N ALA A 278 -21.44 14.15 -7.69
CA ALA A 278 -20.61 12.97 -7.92
C ALA A 278 -19.14 13.39 -8.04
N LEU A 279 -18.33 12.94 -7.09
CA LEU A 279 -16.91 13.28 -7.00
C LEU A 279 -16.15 12.07 -6.46
N ALA A 280 -14.98 11.80 -7.02
CA ALA A 280 -14.15 10.71 -6.53
C ALA A 280 -13.30 11.20 -5.36
N VAL A 281 -13.61 10.74 -4.14
CA VAL A 281 -12.77 10.94 -2.96
C VAL A 281 -12.06 9.63 -2.62
N HIS A 282 -10.74 9.71 -2.45
CA HIS A 282 -9.88 8.57 -2.19
C HIS A 282 -9.70 8.32 -0.68
N THR A 283 -9.44 9.37 0.09
CA THR A 283 -9.24 9.30 1.55
C THR A 283 -9.90 10.49 2.24
N VAL A 284 -10.07 10.37 3.55
CA VAL A 284 -10.57 11.44 4.43
C VAL A 284 -9.74 11.48 5.70
N PHE A 285 -9.46 12.69 6.19
CA PHE A 285 -8.74 12.93 7.43
C PHE A 285 -9.45 14.03 8.24
N VAL A 286 -9.58 13.85 9.57
CA VAL A 286 -10.18 14.86 10.45
C VAL A 286 -9.18 15.31 11.50
N ASP A 287 -8.98 16.61 11.58
CA ASP A 287 -8.24 17.30 12.65
C ASP A 287 -9.12 18.38 13.27
N GLY A 288 -9.44 18.25 14.56
CA GLY A 288 -10.35 19.14 15.27
C GLY A 288 -11.70 19.35 14.57
N ASP A 289 -11.95 20.59 14.12
CA ASP A 289 -13.16 21.00 13.40
C ASP A 289 -12.97 21.04 11.88
N ARG A 290 -11.93 20.40 11.34
CA ARG A 290 -11.64 20.33 9.91
C ARG A 290 -11.68 18.90 9.42
N LEU A 291 -12.41 18.68 8.34
CA LEU A 291 -12.36 17.46 7.54
C LEU A 291 -11.70 17.80 6.21
N TYR A 292 -10.66 17.03 5.87
CA TYR A 292 -9.95 17.08 4.60
C TYR A 292 -10.34 15.85 3.79
N ALA A 293 -10.68 16.04 2.52
CA ALA A 293 -11.05 14.95 1.62
C ALA A 293 -10.26 15.05 0.32
N MET A 294 -9.49 14.01 0.03
CA MET A 294 -8.56 13.96 -1.09
C MET A 294 -9.32 13.48 -2.32
N ALA A 295 -9.56 14.38 -3.27
CA ALA A 295 -10.35 14.10 -4.46
C ALA A 295 -9.48 14.11 -5.74
N PRO A 296 -8.86 12.96 -6.10
CA PRO A 296 -7.92 12.90 -7.23
C PRO A 296 -8.58 13.18 -8.58
N GLU A 297 -9.86 12.88 -8.75
CA GLU A 297 -10.57 13.09 -10.01
C GLU A 297 -11.94 13.76 -9.79
N PRO A 298 -12.42 14.58 -10.74
CA PRO A 298 -11.80 14.91 -12.02
C PRO A 298 -10.84 16.12 -11.96
N ALA A 299 -10.74 16.79 -10.81
CA ALA A 299 -10.07 18.09 -10.69
C ALA A 299 -8.81 18.07 -9.82
N SER A 300 -8.37 16.91 -9.35
CA SER A 300 -7.15 16.75 -8.53
C SER A 300 -7.06 17.77 -7.40
N GLN A 301 -8.03 17.72 -6.48
CA GLN A 301 -8.23 18.75 -5.46
C GLN A 301 -8.43 18.14 -4.08
N THR A 302 -8.00 18.85 -3.05
CA THR A 302 -8.31 18.56 -1.65
C THR A 302 -9.46 19.46 -1.21
N LEU A 303 -10.54 18.84 -0.73
CA LEU A 303 -11.68 19.57 -0.18
C LEU A 303 -11.47 19.81 1.30
N LEU A 304 -11.74 21.03 1.75
CA LEU A 304 -11.73 21.40 3.17
C LEU A 304 -13.16 21.66 3.62
N PHE A 305 -13.58 20.99 4.69
CA PHE A 305 -14.89 21.17 5.31
C PHE A 305 -14.77 21.63 6.76
N ASP A 306 -15.67 22.50 7.20
CA ASP A 306 -15.98 22.70 8.61
C ASP A 306 -16.88 21.55 9.08
N VAL A 307 -16.46 20.91 10.16
CA VAL A 307 -17.19 19.82 10.83
C VAL A 307 -17.40 20.12 12.32
N SER A 308 -17.40 21.39 12.72
CA SER A 308 -17.83 21.86 14.06
C SER A 308 -19.21 21.30 14.45
N SER A 309 -20.10 21.14 13.46
CA SER A 309 -21.31 20.30 13.54
C SER A 309 -21.08 19.00 12.74
N PRO A 310 -20.67 17.88 13.39
CA PRO A 310 -20.11 16.73 12.67
C PRO A 310 -21.04 16.10 11.63
N LEU A 311 -22.34 16.02 11.91
CA LEU A 311 -23.34 15.45 11.00
C LEU A 311 -23.73 16.41 9.86
N SER A 312 -23.20 17.63 9.85
CA SER A 312 -23.48 18.66 8.84
C SER A 312 -22.21 19.34 8.32
N PRO A 313 -21.34 18.62 7.59
CA PRO A 313 -20.14 19.23 7.01
C PRO A 313 -20.47 20.39 6.08
N VAL A 314 -19.72 21.49 6.19
CA VAL A 314 -19.85 22.68 5.33
C VAL A 314 -18.56 22.85 4.54
N LEU A 315 -18.64 22.82 3.21
CA LEU A 315 -17.48 23.03 2.36
C LEU A 315 -16.94 24.46 2.54
N LEU A 316 -15.69 24.58 2.94
CA LEU A 316 -14.97 25.85 3.10
C LEU A 316 -14.16 26.19 1.85
N ASN A 317 -13.42 25.22 1.31
CA ASN A 317 -12.49 25.46 0.22
C ASN A 317 -12.19 24.22 -0.61
N ARG A 318 -11.63 24.44 -1.80
CA ARG A 318 -11.09 23.43 -2.71
C ARG A 318 -9.69 23.86 -3.12
N VAL A 319 -8.70 23.05 -2.81
CA VAL A 319 -7.28 23.41 -2.98
C VAL A 319 -6.62 22.42 -3.90
N THR A 320 -5.85 22.90 -4.86
CA THR A 320 -5.09 22.08 -5.81
C THR A 320 -3.62 22.46 -5.68
N ALA A 321 -2.74 21.45 -5.65
CA ALA A 321 -1.31 21.67 -5.68
C ALA A 321 -0.87 22.26 -7.03
N SER A 322 0.15 23.10 -7.02
CA SER A 322 0.74 23.66 -8.23
C SER A 322 1.28 22.54 -9.13
N GLY A 323 0.88 22.56 -10.39
CA GLY A 323 1.33 21.55 -11.38
C GLY A 323 0.74 20.16 -11.21
N GLU A 324 -0.34 20.00 -10.45
CA GLU A 324 -0.98 18.71 -10.16
C GLU A 324 -1.49 17.97 -11.41
N MET A 325 -1.13 16.69 -11.53
CA MET A 325 -1.55 15.79 -12.62
C MET A 325 -2.07 14.42 -12.16
N GLY A 326 -1.82 14.01 -10.92
CA GLY A 326 -2.06 12.66 -10.40
C GLY A 326 -3.02 12.61 -9.21
N GLY A 327 -3.26 13.77 -8.60
CA GLY A 327 -4.24 13.98 -7.55
C GLY A 327 -3.72 13.75 -6.13
N PRO A 328 -4.34 14.41 -5.14
CA PRO A 328 -4.07 14.14 -3.74
C PRO A 328 -4.54 12.72 -3.38
N HIS A 329 -3.69 12.01 -2.65
CA HIS A 329 -3.88 10.62 -2.25
C HIS A 329 -4.18 10.50 -0.76
N ASP A 330 -3.42 11.19 0.08
CA ASP A 330 -3.66 11.26 1.53
C ASP A 330 -3.22 12.61 2.09
N ALA A 331 -3.55 12.90 3.35
CA ALA A 331 -3.12 14.12 4.00
C ALA A 331 -3.00 13.99 5.52
N PHE A 332 -2.14 14.83 6.09
CA PHE A 332 -1.96 14.97 7.53
C PHE A 332 -1.91 16.45 7.91
N ALA A 333 -2.73 16.89 8.87
CA ALA A 333 -2.69 18.26 9.38
C ALA A 333 -1.81 18.34 10.65
N TYR A 334 -0.97 19.37 10.73
CA TYR A 334 -0.11 19.61 11.88
C TYR A 334 0.31 21.08 11.98
N GLY A 335 0.00 21.72 13.12
CA GLY A 335 0.45 23.09 13.41
C GLY A 335 0.04 24.12 12.36
N ASP A 336 -1.27 24.23 12.10
CA ASP A 336 -1.90 25.09 11.08
C ASP A 336 -1.45 24.82 9.63
N ARG A 337 -0.78 23.70 9.39
CA ARG A 337 -0.39 23.25 8.06
C ARG A 337 -1.14 21.98 7.67
N LEU A 338 -1.42 21.85 6.39
CA LEU A 338 -1.88 20.61 5.78
C LEU A 338 -0.78 20.07 4.88
N TYR A 339 -0.33 18.87 5.17
CA TYR A 339 0.61 18.13 4.33
C TYR A 339 -0.17 17.15 3.48
N VAL A 340 -0.09 17.28 2.16
CA VAL A 340 -0.82 16.47 1.19
C VAL A 340 0.18 15.59 0.46
N ASN A 341 -0.04 14.28 0.52
CA ASN A 341 0.62 13.30 -0.30
C ASN A 341 -0.06 13.30 -1.67
N SER A 342 0.62 13.81 -2.69
CA SER A 342 0.18 13.79 -4.08
C SER A 342 0.98 12.77 -4.88
N THR A 343 0.27 11.95 -5.66
CA THR A 343 0.89 10.90 -6.47
C THR A 343 1.83 11.46 -7.53
N SER A 344 1.68 12.73 -7.93
CA SER A 344 2.50 13.35 -9.00
C SER A 344 3.16 14.67 -8.64
N SER A 345 2.62 15.42 -7.68
CA SER A 345 3.18 16.69 -7.18
C SER A 345 3.99 16.55 -5.89
N GLY A 346 3.91 15.40 -5.22
CA GLY A 346 4.85 14.99 -4.18
C GLY A 346 4.28 15.23 -2.81
N PHE A 347 5.14 15.50 -1.84
CA PHE A 347 4.71 15.83 -0.50
C PHE A 347 4.57 17.35 -0.37
N VAL A 348 3.35 17.86 -0.50
CA VAL A 348 3.05 19.29 -0.63
C VAL A 348 2.52 19.85 0.69
N ALA A 349 3.05 20.96 1.15
CA ALA A 349 2.57 21.64 2.35
C ALA A 349 1.74 22.89 2.00
N PHE A 350 0.64 23.06 2.71
CA PHE A 350 -0.22 24.23 2.65
C PHE A 350 -0.36 24.89 4.02
N ASP A 351 -0.46 26.21 4.06
CA ASP A 351 -0.97 26.96 5.21
C ASP A 351 -2.49 26.91 5.19
N VAL A 352 -3.09 26.39 6.27
CA VAL A 352 -4.53 26.26 6.45
C VAL A 352 -5.05 26.99 7.70
N SER A 353 -4.25 27.90 8.26
CA SER A 353 -4.64 28.77 9.38
C SER A 353 -5.92 29.56 9.09
N HIS A 354 -6.08 29.96 7.83
CA HIS A 354 -7.27 30.61 7.28
C HIS A 354 -7.85 29.76 6.16
N PRO A 355 -8.89 28.95 6.43
CA PRO A 355 -9.38 27.94 5.48
C PRO A 355 -9.92 28.55 4.18
N GLU A 356 -10.36 29.80 4.17
CA GLU A 356 -10.77 30.54 2.97
C GLU A 356 -9.61 31.12 2.15
N GLN A 357 -8.39 31.13 2.70
CA GLN A 357 -7.17 31.68 2.12
C GLN A 357 -5.99 30.70 2.24
N VAL A 358 -6.19 29.49 1.71
CA VAL A 358 -5.14 28.46 1.71
C VAL A 358 -4.01 28.86 0.77
N THR A 359 -2.77 28.74 1.22
CA THR A 359 -1.58 29.02 0.41
C THR A 359 -0.63 27.83 0.39
N GLU A 360 -0.09 27.52 -0.78
CA GLU A 360 0.96 26.50 -0.91
C GLU A 360 2.29 27.06 -0.38
N LEU A 361 2.94 26.32 0.52
CA LEU A 361 4.19 26.74 1.17
C LEU A 361 5.43 26.13 0.51
N GLY A 362 5.29 24.97 -0.11
CA GLY A 362 6.36 24.26 -0.80
C GLY A 362 6.08 22.77 -0.91
N ALA A 363 6.95 22.06 -1.62
CA ALA A 363 6.81 20.63 -1.86
C ALA A 363 8.16 19.91 -1.84
N TYR A 364 8.13 18.65 -1.39
CA TYR A 364 9.22 17.70 -1.59
C TYR A 364 8.90 16.80 -2.77
N VAL A 365 9.76 16.82 -3.80
CA VAL A 365 9.56 16.11 -5.07
C VAL A 365 10.75 15.23 -5.42
N PHE A 366 10.48 14.11 -6.07
CA PHE A 366 11.48 13.14 -6.52
C PHE A 366 11.06 12.48 -7.84
N SER A 367 12.04 11.92 -8.57
CA SER A 367 11.76 11.40 -9.92
C SER A 367 10.79 10.22 -9.89
N GLY A 368 9.76 10.28 -10.74
CA GLY A 368 8.65 9.32 -10.87
C GLY A 368 8.10 8.81 -9.54
N GLN A 369 7.98 9.75 -8.62
CA GLN A 369 7.31 9.65 -7.34
C GLN A 369 5.89 9.10 -7.39
N TYR A 370 5.48 8.55 -6.25
CA TYR A 370 4.10 8.29 -5.88
C TYR A 370 3.99 8.52 -4.37
N SER A 371 3.82 9.78 -3.94
CA SER A 371 3.69 10.08 -2.51
C SER A 371 2.31 9.62 -2.03
N HIS A 372 2.29 8.81 -0.97
CA HIS A 372 1.10 8.04 -0.61
C HIS A 372 0.50 8.42 0.74
N ALA A 373 1.27 8.31 1.83
CA ALA A 373 0.78 8.58 3.19
C ALA A 373 1.84 9.28 4.05
N SER A 374 1.41 9.92 5.13
CA SER A 374 2.33 10.60 6.03
C SER A 374 1.84 10.69 7.48
N ALA A 375 2.80 10.92 8.38
CA ALA A 375 2.54 11.39 9.74
C ALA A 375 3.55 12.50 10.08
N VAL A 376 3.12 13.50 10.84
CA VAL A 376 3.95 14.67 11.16
C VAL A 376 3.96 14.91 12.68
N GLY A 377 5.11 15.29 13.23
CA GLY A 377 5.26 15.59 14.66
C GLY A 377 6.43 16.51 14.97
N THR A 378 6.49 16.99 16.22
CA THR A 378 7.61 17.84 16.70
C THR A 378 8.66 17.01 17.43
N PHE A 379 9.91 17.11 16.97
CA PHE A 379 11.07 16.45 17.56
C PHE A 379 12.18 17.48 17.77
N ALA A 380 12.67 17.64 18.99
CA ALA A 380 13.73 18.61 19.33
C ALA A 380 13.44 20.04 18.80
N GLY A 381 12.16 20.47 18.84
CA GLY A 381 11.73 21.78 18.35
C GLY A 381 11.63 21.91 16.82
N ARG A 382 11.83 20.83 16.07
CA ARG A 382 11.67 20.75 14.62
C ARG A 382 10.39 20.03 14.24
N THR A 383 9.79 20.42 13.11
CA THR A 383 8.66 19.69 12.54
C THR A 383 9.19 18.64 11.58
N ILE A 384 8.94 17.37 11.88
CA ILE A 384 9.42 16.22 11.10
C ILE A 384 8.22 15.50 10.49
N ALA A 385 8.30 15.25 9.19
CA ALA A 385 7.37 14.41 8.47
C ALA A 385 7.98 13.04 8.20
N PHE A 386 7.18 12.00 8.43
CA PHE A 386 7.42 10.64 8.01
C PHE A 386 6.54 10.43 6.78
N GLU A 387 7.16 10.32 5.60
CA GLU A 387 6.48 10.20 4.32
C GLU A 387 6.73 8.81 3.74
N GLY A 388 5.68 8.15 3.29
CA GLY A 388 5.75 6.86 2.60
C GLY A 388 5.21 7.00 1.20
N GLY A 389 5.96 6.51 0.22
CA GLY A 389 5.45 6.32 -1.13
C GLY A 389 4.58 5.07 -1.25
N GLU A 390 4.07 4.78 -2.45
CA GLU A 390 3.45 3.48 -2.74
C GLU A 390 3.91 2.93 -4.10
N GLY A 391 4.40 1.70 -4.10
CA GLY A 391 4.91 1.03 -5.29
C GLY A 391 6.14 0.17 -5.02
N VAL A 392 6.82 -0.22 -6.09
CA VAL A 392 8.08 -0.97 -6.02
C VAL A 392 9.14 -0.08 -5.37
N ASN A 393 9.85 -0.60 -4.38
CA ASN A 393 10.88 0.10 -3.62
C ASN A 393 10.39 1.36 -2.89
N ALA A 394 9.08 1.55 -2.76
CA ALA A 394 8.53 2.57 -1.89
C ALA A 394 8.93 2.27 -0.43
N HIS A 395 9.43 3.28 0.24
CA HIS A 395 10.01 3.19 1.57
C HIS A 395 9.66 4.45 2.37
N LEU A 396 10.01 4.45 3.66
CA LEU A 396 9.84 5.61 4.51
C LEU A 396 10.96 6.62 4.26
N ARG A 397 10.57 7.86 3.95
CA ARG A 397 11.41 9.06 3.99
C ARG A 397 11.15 9.82 5.27
N VAL A 398 12.20 10.29 5.93
CA VAL A 398 12.12 11.18 7.09
C VAL A 398 12.58 12.57 6.65
N LEU A 399 11.65 13.52 6.68
CA LEU A 399 11.83 14.87 6.16
C LEU A 399 11.85 15.89 7.31
N ASP A 400 12.85 16.76 7.36
CA ASP A 400 12.75 18.01 8.12
C ASP A 400 11.90 18.99 7.31
N VAL A 401 10.72 19.30 7.83
CA VAL A 401 9.71 20.19 7.21
C VAL A 401 9.44 21.41 8.09
N THR A 402 10.39 21.76 8.96
CA THR A 402 10.33 22.97 9.80
C THR A 402 10.12 24.21 8.93
N ASP A 403 10.86 24.29 7.82
CA ASP A 403 10.68 25.24 6.72
C ASP A 403 10.10 24.50 5.49
N PRO A 404 8.78 24.57 5.25
CA PRO A 404 8.15 23.83 4.14
C PRO A 404 8.58 24.29 2.75
N ALA A 405 9.14 25.49 2.61
CA ALA A 405 9.71 25.94 1.34
C ALA A 405 11.04 25.24 1.02
N ASN A 406 11.71 24.68 2.03
CA ASN A 406 13.03 24.04 1.94
C ASN A 406 13.04 22.70 2.71
N MET A 407 12.15 21.78 2.35
CA MET A 407 12.09 20.44 2.95
C MET A 407 13.37 19.64 2.65
N ARG A 408 13.86 18.88 3.64
CA ARG A 408 15.12 18.13 3.52
C ARG A 408 14.96 16.69 3.97
N LEU A 409 15.42 15.74 3.16
CA LEU A 409 15.57 14.35 3.56
C LEU A 409 16.70 14.22 4.58
N ILE A 410 16.40 13.63 5.74
CA ILE A 410 17.32 13.49 6.86
C ILE A 410 17.49 12.06 7.36
N GLY A 411 16.63 11.13 6.91
CA GLY A 411 16.66 9.72 7.27
C GLY A 411 15.73 8.92 6.37
N GLU A 412 15.94 7.61 6.32
CA GLU A 412 15.13 6.69 5.52
C GLU A 412 14.99 5.35 6.26
N TYR A 413 13.93 4.61 5.95
CA TYR A 413 13.75 3.23 6.38
C TYR A 413 13.04 2.43 5.29
N GLY A 414 13.69 1.37 4.79
CA GLY A 414 13.14 0.51 3.75
C GLY A 414 13.32 -0.98 4.08
N LEU A 415 12.42 -1.80 3.56
CA LEU A 415 12.51 -3.25 3.60
C LEU A 415 12.79 -3.80 2.20
N ARG A 416 12.29 -5.01 1.87
CA ARG A 416 12.52 -5.61 0.55
C ARG A 416 11.88 -4.72 -0.53
N PRO A 417 12.60 -4.44 -1.63
CA PRO A 417 12.14 -3.53 -2.67
C PRO A 417 10.94 -4.06 -3.46
N GLU A 418 10.63 -5.36 -3.37
CA GLU A 418 9.46 -5.95 -4.01
C GLU A 418 8.12 -5.49 -3.41
N PHE A 419 8.11 -4.98 -2.18
CA PHE A 419 6.88 -4.70 -1.46
C PHE A 419 6.82 -3.25 -1.00
N SER A 420 5.60 -2.73 -0.97
CA SER A 420 5.35 -1.33 -0.68
C SER A 420 5.07 -1.10 0.80
N ILE A 421 5.51 0.06 1.30
CA ILE A 421 4.89 0.70 2.47
C ILE A 421 3.49 1.22 2.10
N HIS A 422 2.61 1.43 3.08
CA HIS A 422 1.27 1.98 2.86
C HIS A 422 0.91 3.05 3.92
N ASN A 423 0.04 2.74 4.88
CA ASN A 423 -0.42 3.69 5.90
C ASN A 423 0.48 3.69 7.12
N MET A 424 0.52 4.82 7.83
CA MET A 424 1.28 4.96 9.07
C MET A 424 0.58 5.84 10.09
N ILE A 425 0.85 5.58 11.37
CA ILE A 425 0.33 6.34 12.51
C ILE A 425 1.49 6.64 13.47
N LEU A 426 1.70 7.91 13.76
CA LEU A 426 2.64 8.36 14.79
C LEU A 426 1.93 8.45 16.15
N ARG A 427 2.45 7.75 17.15
CA ARG A 427 2.06 7.88 18.57
C ARG A 427 3.32 8.14 19.39
N ASP A 428 3.40 9.32 19.97
CA ASP A 428 4.59 9.82 20.67
C ASP A 428 5.85 9.67 19.78
N THR A 429 6.76 8.79 20.16
CA THR A 429 7.99 8.48 19.41
C THR A 429 7.92 7.15 18.68
N LYS A 430 6.73 6.57 18.49
CA LYS A 430 6.53 5.32 17.75
C LYS A 430 5.74 5.54 16.48
N LEU A 431 6.32 5.11 15.36
CA LEU A 431 5.66 5.10 14.07
C LEU A 431 5.20 3.66 13.76
N TYR A 432 3.90 3.45 13.76
CA TYR A 432 3.27 2.18 13.35
C TYR A 432 3.00 2.25 11.86
N ILE A 433 3.39 1.22 11.13
CA ILE A 433 3.36 1.20 9.67
C ILE A 433 2.67 -0.08 9.21
N ALA A 434 1.66 0.05 8.36
CA ALA A 434 1.17 -1.04 7.52
C ALA A 434 2.03 -1.10 6.25
N HIS A 435 2.56 -2.27 5.94
CA HIS A 435 3.57 -2.46 4.90
C HIS A 435 3.28 -3.71 4.04
N TYR A 436 2.01 -3.91 3.66
CA TYR A 436 1.54 -4.99 2.80
C TYR A 436 2.15 -6.35 3.19
N HIS A 437 3.02 -6.92 2.34
CA HIS A 437 3.64 -8.24 2.55
C HIS A 437 4.55 -8.31 3.78
N GLU A 438 5.05 -7.16 4.22
CA GLU A 438 5.86 -7.01 5.43
C GLU A 438 4.97 -6.85 6.67
N GLY A 439 3.64 -6.84 6.55
CA GLY A 439 2.74 -6.75 7.69
C GLY A 439 2.87 -5.41 8.43
N VAL A 440 2.85 -5.48 9.76
CA VAL A 440 2.97 -4.31 10.65
C VAL A 440 4.42 -4.14 11.09
N ARG A 441 4.96 -2.94 10.93
CA ARG A 441 6.26 -2.53 11.46
C ARG A 441 6.09 -1.40 12.47
N VAL A 442 6.84 -1.43 13.57
CA VAL A 442 6.84 -0.36 14.57
C VAL A 442 8.25 0.16 14.72
N LEU A 443 8.44 1.44 14.41
CA LEU A 443 9.71 2.12 14.50
C LEU A 443 9.73 3.06 15.71
N ASP A 444 10.79 3.01 16.50
CA ASP A 444 11.17 4.08 17.41
C ASP A 444 11.83 5.20 16.59
N VAL A 445 11.18 6.35 16.57
CA VAL A 445 11.57 7.56 15.84
C VAL A 445 11.98 8.70 16.77
N SER A 446 12.31 8.40 18.03
CA SER A 446 12.84 9.39 18.99
C SER A 446 14.12 10.08 18.51
N VAL A 447 14.85 9.43 17.60
CA VAL A 447 15.96 10.01 16.81
C VAL A 447 15.58 9.94 15.33
N PRO A 448 14.84 10.93 14.79
CA PRO A 448 14.23 10.83 13.47
C PRO A 448 15.20 10.51 12.31
N PRO A 449 16.43 11.02 12.25
CA PRO A 449 17.39 10.64 11.20
C PRO A 449 17.77 9.16 11.18
N LYS A 450 17.45 8.40 12.24
CA LYS A 450 17.81 7.00 12.41
C LYS A 450 16.62 6.19 12.96
N PRO A 451 15.53 6.02 12.18
CA PRO A 451 14.41 5.19 12.62
C PRO A 451 14.88 3.78 12.95
N ARG A 452 14.40 3.23 14.07
CA ARG A 452 14.82 1.91 14.55
C ARG A 452 13.61 1.02 14.77
N GLU A 453 13.54 -0.09 14.07
CA GLU A 453 12.51 -1.10 14.30
C GLU A 453 12.59 -1.66 15.73
N VAL A 454 11.45 -1.63 16.43
CA VAL A 454 11.30 -2.10 17.81
C VAL A 454 10.31 -3.26 17.95
N ALA A 455 9.37 -3.39 17.02
CA ALA A 455 8.40 -4.46 16.99
C ALA A 455 7.91 -4.71 15.56
N TYR A 456 7.37 -5.91 15.33
CA TYR A 456 6.69 -6.24 14.09
C TYR A 456 5.61 -7.31 14.30
N PHE A 457 4.68 -7.38 13.35
CA PHE A 457 3.74 -8.49 13.20
C PHE A 457 3.57 -8.82 11.70
N ASN A 458 3.99 -10.01 11.29
CA ASN A 458 3.90 -10.47 9.91
C ASN A 458 2.47 -10.95 9.60
N THR A 459 1.75 -10.28 8.69
CA THR A 459 0.35 -10.64 8.37
C THR A 459 0.22 -11.54 7.15
N PHE A 460 1.15 -11.42 6.19
CA PHE A 460 1.10 -12.12 4.90
C PHE A 460 1.25 -13.64 5.07
N LEU A 461 0.29 -14.39 4.55
CA LEU A 461 0.32 -15.84 4.49
C LEU A 461 -0.04 -16.28 3.08
N GLU A 462 0.90 -16.86 2.34
CA GLU A 462 0.64 -17.32 0.96
C GLU A 462 -0.41 -18.44 0.89
N THR A 463 -0.65 -19.14 2.01
CA THR A 463 -1.67 -20.18 2.14
C THR A 463 -3.04 -19.65 2.56
N GLN A 464 -3.19 -18.34 2.81
CA GLN A 464 -4.46 -17.75 3.18
C GLN A 464 -5.49 -17.92 2.05
N PRO A 465 -6.68 -18.50 2.31
CA PRO A 465 -7.73 -18.59 1.31
C PRO A 465 -8.14 -17.22 0.78
N GLY A 466 -8.18 -17.07 -0.54
CA GLY A 466 -8.57 -15.83 -1.21
C GLY A 466 -7.42 -14.87 -1.51
N ARG A 467 -6.18 -15.20 -1.13
CA ARG A 467 -5.03 -14.33 -1.39
C ARG A 467 -4.66 -14.30 -2.88
N ASP A 468 -4.43 -13.10 -3.40
CA ASP A 468 -3.89 -12.90 -4.75
C ASP A 468 -2.36 -12.77 -4.74
N SER A 469 -1.81 -12.53 -5.92
CA SER A 469 -0.38 -12.52 -6.26
C SER A 469 0.17 -11.13 -6.54
N GLY A 470 -0.66 -10.09 -6.35
CA GLY A 470 -0.26 -8.69 -6.48
C GLY A 470 0.64 -8.25 -5.32
N MET A 471 1.37 -7.14 -5.48
CA MET A 471 2.22 -6.60 -4.41
C MET A 471 1.45 -5.91 -3.29
N PHE A 472 0.22 -5.46 -3.58
CA PHE A 472 -0.67 -4.77 -2.66
C PHE A 472 -1.51 -5.78 -1.85
N GLU A 473 -0.83 -6.75 -1.24
CA GLU A 473 -1.44 -7.79 -0.41
C GLU A 473 -0.80 -7.78 0.97
N GLY A 474 -1.61 -7.97 2.01
CA GLY A 474 -1.18 -7.98 3.41
C GLY A 474 -1.74 -6.80 4.20
N ALA A 475 -0.99 -6.27 5.17
CA ALA A 475 -1.44 -5.15 6.01
C ALA A 475 -1.53 -3.84 5.20
N ILE A 476 -2.71 -3.22 5.15
CA ILE A 476 -2.97 -2.02 4.35
C ILE A 476 -3.47 -0.85 5.21
N GLY A 477 -4.55 -1.07 5.97
CA GLY A 477 -5.14 -0.07 6.87
C GLY A 477 -4.65 -0.26 8.31
N ILE A 478 -4.44 0.82 9.05
CA ILE A 478 -3.98 0.75 10.44
C ILE A 478 -4.54 1.89 11.30
N ARG A 479 -4.98 1.55 12.51
CA ARG A 479 -5.43 2.50 13.53
C ARG A 479 -4.90 2.12 14.89
N VAL A 480 -4.37 3.11 15.62
CA VAL A 480 -3.85 2.94 16.98
C VAL A 480 -4.59 3.90 17.90
N PRO A 481 -5.80 3.56 18.39
CA PRO A 481 -6.51 4.37 19.38
C PRO A 481 -5.83 4.26 20.76
N ASP A 482 -6.26 5.10 21.70
CA ASP A 482 -5.70 5.14 23.06
C ASP A 482 -6.30 4.06 23.99
N ASP A 483 -6.45 2.83 23.47
CA ASP A 483 -6.99 1.65 24.19
C ASP A 483 -5.93 0.54 24.40
N GLY A 484 -4.70 0.76 23.95
CA GLY A 484 -3.59 -0.18 24.04
C GLY A 484 -3.58 -1.28 22.96
N TYR A 485 -4.36 -1.11 21.89
CA TYR A 485 -4.41 -2.02 20.74
C TYR A 485 -4.07 -1.31 19.44
N VAL A 486 -3.62 -2.11 18.48
CA VAL A 486 -3.39 -1.74 17.09
C VAL A 486 -4.40 -2.52 16.26
N TYR A 487 -5.28 -1.81 15.56
CA TYR A 487 -6.26 -2.38 14.64
C TYR A 487 -5.69 -2.29 13.24
N VAL A 488 -5.62 -3.42 12.57
CA VAL A 488 -5.01 -3.53 11.25
C VAL A 488 -6.00 -4.20 10.32
N VAL A 489 -6.07 -3.72 9.10
CA VAL A 489 -6.80 -4.38 8.04
C VAL A 489 -5.78 -5.08 7.14
N ASP A 490 -5.95 -6.39 7.00
CA ASP A 490 -5.24 -7.20 6.02
C ASP A 490 -6.17 -7.48 4.83
N THR A 491 -5.65 -7.33 3.62
CA THR A 491 -6.39 -7.45 2.35
C THR A 491 -7.15 -8.76 2.18
N THR A 492 -6.75 -9.84 2.87
CA THR A 492 -7.43 -11.13 2.81
C THR A 492 -7.86 -11.64 4.18
N ARG A 493 -7.09 -11.40 5.26
CA ARG A 493 -7.45 -11.87 6.61
C ARG A 493 -8.56 -11.03 7.24
N GLY A 494 -8.78 -9.80 6.76
CA GLY A 494 -9.79 -8.89 7.31
C GLY A 494 -9.24 -8.08 8.48
N LEU A 495 -10.05 -7.90 9.53
CA LEU A 495 -9.69 -7.13 10.71
C LEU A 495 -8.78 -7.96 11.63
N LEU A 496 -7.60 -7.43 11.95
CA LEU A 496 -6.69 -7.95 12.97
C LEU A 496 -6.66 -6.97 14.14
N ILE A 497 -6.77 -7.50 15.37
CA ILE A 497 -6.63 -6.72 16.60
C ILE A 497 -5.36 -7.22 17.29
N LEU A 498 -4.33 -6.37 17.33
CA LEU A 498 -3.06 -6.66 17.97
C LEU A 498 -3.02 -5.92 19.31
N ARG A 499 -2.63 -6.62 20.37
CA ARG A 499 -2.24 -5.98 21.63
C ARG A 499 -0.80 -5.52 21.51
N ASP A 500 -0.53 -4.27 21.90
CA ASP A 500 0.84 -3.79 22.08
C ASP A 500 1.13 -3.68 23.58
N ASP A 501 1.93 -4.63 24.09
CA ASP A 501 2.30 -4.69 25.50
C ASP A 501 3.12 -3.47 25.95
N THR A 502 3.65 -2.68 25.01
CA THR A 502 4.44 -1.48 25.27
C THR A 502 3.61 -0.19 25.31
N LEU A 503 2.32 -0.24 24.96
CA LEU A 503 1.37 0.87 25.11
C LEU A 503 0.70 0.91 26.50
N ARG A 504 0.92 -0.11 27.33
CA ARG A 504 0.36 -0.15 28.69
C ARG A 504 1.35 0.45 29.69
N PRO A 505 0.89 1.25 30.66
CA PRO A 505 1.70 1.56 31.83
C PRO A 505 2.15 0.26 32.50
N ALA A 506 3.40 0.19 32.95
CA ALA A 506 3.86 -0.93 33.75
C ALA A 506 2.88 -1.13 34.93
N PRO A 507 2.41 -2.37 35.19
CA PRO A 507 1.47 -2.62 36.27
C PRO A 507 2.08 -2.14 37.59
N GLY A 508 1.46 -1.11 38.19
CA GLY A 508 1.86 -0.56 39.50
C GLY A 508 2.41 0.87 39.52
N THR A 509 2.24 1.67 38.47
CA THR A 509 2.50 3.12 38.55
C THR A 509 1.17 3.88 38.47
N PRO A 510 0.77 4.64 39.51
CA PRO A 510 -0.54 5.30 39.59
C PRO A 510 -0.71 6.42 38.57
#